data_AF-A0AAP2Z2X6-F1
#
_entry.id   AF-A0AAP2Z2X6-F1
#
_cell.length_a   1.000
_cell.length_b   1.000
_cell.length_c   1.000
_cell.angle_alpha   90.00
_cell.angle_beta   90.00
_cell.angle_gamma   90.00
#
_symmetry.space_group_name_H-M   'P 1'
#
loop_
_entity.id
_entity.type
_entity.pdbx_description
1 polymer ?
#
loop_
_entity_poly.entity_id
_entity_poly.type
_entity_poly.pdbx_seq_one_letter_code
_entity_poly.pdbx_strand_id
1 'polypeptide(L)'
;MSTTAILVGGVTAQTGLTGNPDNSSAIPEYGPAYGVENSTFQILWSEDVDDGNLSVDDFEGANVSSDGEFATRLAKSTDVSFEQPPDAVETWNDGDFEGFSPGGDDESVHPNGASLEDDEYIKDAYVEIYAVQPSTILHEDNGTTQYVAPDGDVLAISDYRVLLPEDDTSGSEQEEWSLTETSVDSIELKADGETISTDDGHQTTLSYQDLSGSVELTVEAEITATIKHVTLDCPDWVVVDRVCEGLWSEEVDHLERSKTVTASRDVVVSQLSESSGTRVEFEADDDRMGAVINANSTWSTIDVDGDVQARSNWWFYTAGKSGWHTMVTRTATESTRTESSMRPLQVHAYPDRERPNVPTQSIAGENSLLIEEAWGAEQSSPSLPANIDIDPAETYVDADSIALSSTTLEGEAFDEVTVQGIVQGQSQTVSLDEPQTVRETNLTLSVLESNSTRATVRAEVTENTTGNPVSTGQVVIGDQSTPVNASGMAVLEVSSSLSLVRGQYVPQEWWHTDRPYASAEDRTKLPPNFPEFRTLVQLALVTLLWFVPLAAAVFGFDYLTRGTFLGLTDRQ
;
A
#
# COMPACT_ATOMS: atom_id res chain seq x y z
N MET A 1 -43.89 78.81 -23.02
CA MET A 1 -43.94 77.33 -23.08
C MET A 1 -42.50 76.84 -23.00
N SER A 2 -42.08 76.44 -21.80
CA SER A 2 -40.86 75.68 -21.54
C SER A 2 -41.25 74.66 -20.49
N THR A 3 -40.97 73.38 -20.77
CA THR A 3 -41.38 72.25 -19.94
C THR A 3 -40.16 71.67 -19.25
N THR A 4 -40.17 71.69 -17.92
CA THR A 4 -39.20 71.04 -17.04
C THR A 4 -39.74 69.65 -16.70
N ALA A 5 -38.96 68.60 -16.97
CA ALA A 5 -39.28 67.23 -16.58
C ALA A 5 -38.59 66.87 -15.25
N ILE A 6 -39.34 66.23 -14.37
CA ILE A 6 -38.97 65.78 -13.03
C ILE A 6 -38.46 64.33 -13.10
N LEU A 7 -37.39 64.05 -12.35
CA LEU A 7 -36.79 62.73 -12.14
C LEU A 7 -37.77 61.75 -11.48
N VAL A 8 -37.82 60.52 -12.02
CA VAL A 8 -38.27 59.32 -11.31
C VAL A 8 -37.11 58.32 -11.34
N GLY A 9 -36.55 58.01 -10.18
CA GLY A 9 -35.53 56.98 -9.99
C GLY A 9 -36.18 55.59 -10.03
N GLY A 10 -35.74 54.75 -10.96
CA GLY A 10 -36.14 53.36 -11.08
C GLY A 10 -35.29 52.46 -10.20
N VAL A 11 -35.97 51.54 -9.50
CA VAL A 11 -35.41 50.44 -8.72
C VAL A 11 -34.62 49.51 -9.64
N THR A 12 -33.30 49.46 -9.47
CA THR A 12 -32.44 48.41 -10.01
C THR A 12 -32.54 47.19 -9.12
N ALA A 13 -33.05 46.08 -9.66
CA ALA A 13 -32.90 44.76 -9.10
C ALA A 13 -31.40 44.44 -8.99
N GLN A 14 -30.90 44.28 -7.77
CA GLN A 14 -29.62 43.60 -7.55
C GLN A 14 -29.86 42.12 -7.85
N THR A 15 -29.36 41.69 -9.00
CA THR A 15 -29.08 40.28 -9.25
C THR A 15 -28.04 39.83 -8.23
N GLY A 16 -28.51 39.13 -7.19
CA GLY A 16 -27.63 38.39 -6.29
C GLY A 16 -26.79 37.43 -7.15
N LEU A 17 -25.48 37.53 -6.98
CA LEU A 17 -24.52 36.63 -7.59
C LEU A 17 -24.80 35.22 -7.07
N THR A 18 -25.29 34.35 -7.94
CA THR A 18 -25.24 32.90 -7.72
C THR A 18 -23.77 32.49 -7.81
N GLY A 19 -23.08 32.47 -6.68
CA GLY A 19 -21.80 31.78 -6.56
C GLY A 19 -22.01 30.29 -6.82
N ASN A 20 -21.15 29.69 -7.64
CA ASN A 20 -21.11 28.26 -7.82
C ASN A 20 -20.75 27.61 -6.47
N PRO A 21 -21.52 26.64 -5.95
CA PRO A 21 -21.28 26.04 -4.63
C PRO A 21 -20.03 25.14 -4.56
N ASP A 22 -19.36 24.86 -5.67
CA ASP A 22 -18.19 23.98 -5.75
C ASP A 22 -16.84 24.72 -5.60
N ASN A 23 -16.81 25.89 -4.96
CA ASN A 23 -15.59 26.70 -4.80
C ASN A 23 -15.00 26.66 -3.38
N SER A 24 -15.21 25.56 -2.67
CA SER A 24 -14.47 25.26 -1.43
C SER A 24 -13.08 24.78 -1.82
N SER A 25 -12.04 25.40 -1.25
CA SER A 25 -10.67 24.91 -1.38
C SER A 25 -10.55 23.51 -0.77
N ALA A 26 -9.93 22.59 -1.50
CA ALA A 26 -9.56 21.27 -0.98
C ALA A 26 -8.65 21.40 0.25
N ILE A 27 -7.78 22.41 0.29
CA ILE A 27 -6.93 22.70 1.45
C ILE A 27 -7.68 23.63 2.42
N PRO A 28 -7.80 23.29 3.72
CA PRO A 28 -8.46 24.14 4.71
C PRO A 28 -7.70 25.45 4.97
N GLU A 29 -8.40 26.60 4.94
CA GLU A 29 -7.78 27.93 5.13
C GLU A 29 -7.27 28.20 6.55
N TYR A 30 -7.76 27.42 7.53
CA TYR A 30 -7.42 27.58 8.94
C TYR A 30 -6.17 26.78 9.36
N GLY A 31 -5.54 26.03 8.43
CA GLY A 31 -4.27 25.33 8.66
C GLY A 31 -3.03 26.09 8.15
N PRO A 32 -1.80 25.64 8.48
CA PRO A 32 -1.48 24.50 9.35
C PRO A 32 -1.90 24.76 10.81
N ALA A 33 -2.42 23.74 11.47
CA ALA A 33 -2.96 23.83 12.83
C ALA A 33 -2.66 22.55 13.63
N TYR A 34 -3.09 22.53 14.91
CA TYR A 34 -3.11 21.35 15.79
C TYR A 34 -1.77 20.65 16.06
N GLY A 35 -0.65 21.30 15.71
CA GLY A 35 0.69 20.74 15.89
C GLY A 35 1.25 20.04 14.65
N VAL A 36 0.50 20.01 13.53
CA VAL A 36 0.99 19.52 12.25
C VAL A 36 2.03 20.49 11.68
N GLU A 37 3.18 19.97 11.28
CA GLU A 37 4.24 20.78 10.67
C GLU A 37 3.77 21.39 9.36
N ASN A 38 4.17 22.63 9.06
CA ASN A 38 3.63 23.33 7.88
C ASN A 38 4.00 22.62 6.58
N SER A 39 5.22 22.09 6.42
CA SER A 39 5.57 21.39 5.18
C SER A 39 4.72 20.12 4.98
N THR A 40 4.53 19.33 6.03
CA THR A 40 3.65 18.15 6.04
C THR A 40 2.21 18.53 5.74
N PHE A 41 1.66 19.54 6.42
CA PHE A 41 0.27 19.96 6.24
C PHE A 41 -0.08 20.26 4.78
N GLN A 42 0.83 20.87 4.02
CA GLN A 42 0.57 21.24 2.63
C GLN A 42 0.43 20.02 1.72
N ILE A 43 1.10 18.91 2.03
CA ILE A 43 1.10 17.68 1.22
C ILE A 43 0.09 16.63 1.74
N LEU A 44 -0.75 16.97 2.72
CA LEU A 44 -1.76 16.06 3.25
C LEU A 44 -3.04 15.98 2.40
N TRP A 45 -3.21 16.85 1.41
CA TRP A 45 -4.52 17.10 0.77
C TRP A 45 -4.52 16.65 -0.68
N SER A 46 -4.36 15.36 -0.93
CA SER A 46 -4.28 14.85 -2.31
C SER A 46 -5.57 14.97 -3.11
N GLU A 47 -6.69 15.34 -2.49
CA GLU A 47 -7.91 15.64 -3.25
C GLU A 47 -7.91 17.04 -3.89
N ASP A 48 -6.83 17.81 -3.76
CA ASP A 48 -6.73 19.14 -4.30
C ASP A 48 -6.65 19.19 -5.83
N VAL A 49 -6.65 20.41 -6.35
CA VAL A 49 -6.64 20.62 -7.80
C VAL A 49 -5.23 20.99 -8.20
N ASP A 50 -4.56 20.06 -8.87
CA ASP A 50 -3.24 20.28 -9.43
C ASP A 50 -3.25 21.39 -10.49
N ASP A 51 -2.41 22.40 -10.27
CA ASP A 51 -2.03 23.41 -11.24
C ASP A 51 -0.80 22.93 -12.04
N GLY A 52 -1.07 22.23 -13.14
CA GLY A 52 -0.04 21.78 -14.10
C GLY A 52 0.72 22.90 -14.84
N ASN A 53 0.58 24.17 -14.43
CA ASN A 53 1.32 25.31 -14.99
C ASN A 53 2.58 25.69 -14.21
N LEU A 54 2.92 24.94 -13.14
CA LEU A 54 4.20 25.08 -12.45
C LEU A 54 5.33 24.42 -13.26
N SER A 55 6.48 25.09 -13.34
CA SER A 55 7.67 24.64 -14.05
C SER A 55 8.83 24.37 -13.08
N VAL A 56 9.88 23.68 -13.52
CA VAL A 56 11.08 23.42 -12.69
C VAL A 56 11.70 24.73 -12.15
N ASP A 57 11.63 25.81 -12.93
CA ASP A 57 12.15 27.13 -12.53
C ASP A 57 11.39 27.70 -11.30
N ASP A 58 10.13 27.28 -11.10
CA ASP A 58 9.34 27.64 -9.92
C ASP A 58 9.80 26.89 -8.66
N PHE A 59 10.67 25.89 -8.76
CA PHE A 59 11.24 25.19 -7.60
C PHE A 59 12.68 25.62 -7.29
N GLU A 60 13.27 26.52 -8.08
CA GLU A 60 14.64 26.99 -7.83
C GLU A 60 14.71 27.94 -6.62
N GLY A 61 15.81 27.87 -5.86
CA GLY A 61 15.97 28.56 -4.56
C GLY A 61 15.95 30.10 -4.58
N ALA A 62 15.91 30.74 -5.75
CA ALA A 62 15.59 32.18 -5.84
C ALA A 62 14.09 32.46 -5.69
N ASN A 63 13.26 31.46 -6.01
CA ASN A 63 11.81 31.53 -6.00
C ASN A 63 11.20 30.83 -4.78
N VAL A 64 11.92 29.93 -4.08
CA VAL A 64 11.44 29.19 -2.90
C VAL A 64 12.09 29.75 -1.62
N SER A 65 11.29 30.31 -0.71
CA SER A 65 11.76 30.98 0.50
C SER A 65 11.78 30.11 1.76
N SER A 66 11.13 28.94 1.75
CA SER A 66 11.08 27.99 2.86
C SER A 66 10.66 26.58 2.41
N ASP A 67 10.87 25.58 3.25
CA ASP A 67 10.42 24.19 3.02
C ASP A 67 8.89 24.10 2.90
N GLY A 68 8.16 24.91 3.68
CA GLY A 68 6.71 25.01 3.55
C GLY A 68 6.26 25.59 2.20
N GLU A 69 6.96 26.60 1.66
CA GLU A 69 6.66 27.12 0.33
C GLU A 69 7.00 26.11 -0.78
N PHE A 70 8.07 25.35 -0.60
CA PHE A 70 8.39 24.23 -1.49
C PHE A 70 7.25 23.20 -1.48
N ALA A 71 6.82 22.77 -0.30
CA ALA A 71 5.74 21.81 -0.13
C ALA A 71 4.41 22.31 -0.72
N THR A 72 4.03 23.58 -0.49
CA THR A 72 2.84 24.17 -1.13
C THR A 72 2.92 24.14 -2.65
N ARG A 73 4.09 24.38 -3.24
CA ARG A 73 4.26 24.33 -4.70
C ARG A 73 4.22 22.90 -5.22
N LEU A 74 4.78 21.97 -4.46
CA LEU A 74 4.78 20.55 -4.80
C LEU A 74 3.36 20.00 -4.78
N ALA A 75 2.62 20.20 -3.70
CA ALA A 75 1.21 19.79 -3.57
C ALA A 75 0.34 20.39 -4.68
N LYS A 76 0.56 21.66 -5.04
CA LYS A 76 -0.14 22.29 -6.17
C LYS A 76 0.22 21.73 -7.54
N SER A 77 1.28 20.92 -7.65
CA SER A 77 1.75 20.43 -8.95
C SER A 77 1.40 18.96 -9.19
N THR A 78 1.32 18.18 -8.12
CA THR A 78 1.10 16.74 -8.12
C THR A 78 0.88 16.27 -6.68
N ASP A 79 0.31 15.09 -6.54
CA ASP A 79 0.17 14.39 -5.27
C ASP A 79 1.49 13.85 -4.74
N VAL A 80 1.66 13.93 -3.41
CA VAL A 80 2.87 13.48 -2.73
C VAL A 80 2.59 12.24 -1.91
N SER A 81 3.28 11.16 -2.25
CA SER A 81 3.18 9.92 -1.52
C SER A 81 4.14 9.86 -0.33
N PHE A 82 3.72 9.16 0.71
CA PHE A 82 4.47 8.84 1.91
C PHE A 82 4.94 7.39 1.88
N GLU A 83 6.12 7.14 2.44
CA GLU A 83 6.72 5.80 2.50
C GLU A 83 6.12 4.94 3.63
N GLN A 84 5.47 5.58 4.60
CA GLN A 84 4.81 4.97 5.75
C GLN A 84 3.50 5.74 6.02
N PRO A 85 2.52 5.12 6.71
CA PRO A 85 1.30 5.81 7.14
C PRO A 85 1.65 7.05 7.99
N PRO A 86 1.28 8.27 7.57
CA PRO A 86 1.71 9.47 8.28
C PRO A 86 0.89 9.70 9.57
N ASP A 87 1.59 9.91 10.69
CA ASP A 87 1.03 10.24 12.02
C ASP A 87 0.36 11.63 12.09
N ALA A 88 0.63 12.47 11.10
CA ALA A 88 0.03 13.78 10.96
C ALA A 88 -1.49 13.72 10.74
N VAL A 89 -2.04 12.59 10.27
CA VAL A 89 -3.49 12.43 10.06
C VAL A 89 -4.24 12.36 11.38
N GLU A 90 -3.79 11.53 12.32
CA GLU A 90 -4.41 11.46 13.65
C GLU A 90 -4.24 12.79 14.39
N THR A 91 -3.05 13.41 14.31
CA THR A 91 -2.77 14.72 14.92
C THR A 91 -3.72 15.81 14.38
N TRP A 92 -3.98 15.81 13.07
CA TRP A 92 -4.93 16.73 12.45
C TRP A 92 -6.36 16.42 12.92
N ASN A 93 -6.79 15.16 12.80
CA ASN A 93 -8.15 14.75 13.12
C ASN A 93 -8.51 15.03 14.58
N ASP A 94 -7.62 14.78 15.53
CA ASP A 94 -7.85 15.04 16.96
C ASP A 94 -8.14 16.51 17.24
N GLY A 95 -7.36 17.42 16.65
CA GLY A 95 -7.53 18.86 16.87
C GLY A 95 -8.66 19.47 16.04
N ASP A 96 -8.84 19.01 14.81
CA ASP A 96 -9.89 19.48 13.90
C ASP A 96 -11.29 19.04 14.39
N PHE A 97 -11.37 17.86 15.02
CA PHE A 97 -12.60 17.35 15.61
C PHE A 97 -13.21 18.31 16.64
N GLU A 98 -12.40 19.00 17.45
CA GLU A 98 -12.87 20.04 18.40
C GLU A 98 -13.55 21.25 17.72
N GLY A 99 -13.42 21.37 16.39
CA GLY A 99 -14.04 22.41 15.58
C GLY A 99 -15.54 22.21 15.33
N PHE A 100 -16.16 21.13 15.80
CA PHE A 100 -17.60 20.96 15.66
C PHE A 100 -18.36 22.00 16.49
N SER A 101 -19.40 22.57 15.89
CA SER A 101 -20.35 23.44 16.58
C SER A 101 -21.75 22.97 16.23
N PRO A 102 -22.41 22.18 17.09
CA PRO A 102 -23.78 21.76 16.86
C PRO A 102 -24.71 22.97 16.85
N GLY A 103 -25.88 22.80 16.25
CA GLY A 103 -26.95 23.78 16.30
C GLY A 103 -27.56 23.93 17.70
N GLY A 104 -28.58 24.78 17.78
CA GLY A 104 -29.45 24.86 18.96
C GLY A 104 -30.69 23.98 18.81
N ASP A 105 -31.63 24.09 19.74
CA ASP A 105 -32.85 23.27 19.75
C ASP A 105 -33.68 23.35 18.46
N ASP A 106 -33.58 24.42 17.67
CA ASP A 106 -34.34 24.66 16.44
C ASP A 106 -33.50 24.53 15.14
N GLU A 107 -32.23 24.16 15.26
CA GLU A 107 -31.26 24.13 14.17
C GLU A 107 -30.42 22.85 14.18
N SER A 108 -30.28 22.18 13.04
CA SER A 108 -29.38 21.02 12.88
C SER A 108 -28.24 21.37 11.94
N VAL A 109 -27.00 21.10 12.36
CA VAL A 109 -25.76 21.32 11.60
C VAL A 109 -25.16 19.97 11.23
N HIS A 110 -24.95 19.72 9.94
CA HIS A 110 -24.49 18.41 9.47
C HIS A 110 -23.58 18.50 8.23
N PRO A 111 -22.67 17.54 8.00
CA PRO A 111 -21.87 17.51 6.78
C PRO A 111 -22.76 17.28 5.55
N ASN A 112 -22.30 17.76 4.40
CA ASN A 112 -23.02 17.58 3.15
C ASN A 112 -23.04 16.10 2.73
N GLY A 113 -24.21 15.48 2.79
CA GLY A 113 -24.39 14.05 2.50
C GLY A 113 -24.72 13.19 3.72
N ALA A 114 -24.81 13.79 4.92
CA ALA A 114 -25.30 13.09 6.12
C ALA A 114 -26.68 12.43 5.87
N SER A 115 -26.87 11.24 6.42
CA SER A 115 -28.14 10.51 6.38
C SER A 115 -29.04 11.00 7.50
N LEU A 116 -29.99 11.87 7.16
CA LEU A 116 -30.88 12.51 8.12
C LEU A 116 -32.17 11.70 8.30
N GLU A 117 -32.65 11.63 9.54
CA GLU A 117 -33.91 10.99 9.89
C GLU A 117 -34.83 11.96 10.65
N ASP A 118 -36.13 11.83 10.36
CA ASP A 118 -37.19 12.58 11.03
C ASP A 118 -38.07 11.64 11.88
N ASP A 119 -38.60 12.16 12.97
CA ASP A 119 -39.74 11.63 13.71
C ASP A 119 -40.83 12.72 13.86
N GLU A 120 -41.83 12.57 14.72
CA GLU A 120 -42.90 13.56 14.94
C GLU A 120 -42.34 14.95 15.29
N TYR A 121 -41.50 15.02 16.33
CA TYR A 121 -40.94 16.27 16.87
C TYR A 121 -39.44 16.43 16.61
N ILE A 122 -38.66 15.35 16.68
CA ILE A 122 -37.22 15.37 16.39
C ILE A 122 -37.04 15.32 14.86
N LYS A 123 -36.30 16.26 14.29
CA LYS A 123 -36.08 16.43 12.85
C LYS A 123 -34.60 16.52 12.52
N ASP A 124 -34.27 16.16 11.28
CA ASP A 124 -32.91 16.22 10.74
C ASP A 124 -31.88 15.58 11.69
N ALA A 125 -32.28 14.52 12.39
CA ALA A 125 -31.44 13.80 13.34
C ALA A 125 -30.46 12.91 12.58
N TYR A 126 -29.20 12.90 13.01
CA TYR A 126 -28.19 12.03 12.43
C TYR A 126 -27.07 11.72 13.43
N VAL A 127 -26.32 10.67 13.10
CA VAL A 127 -24.98 10.43 13.63
C VAL A 127 -24.07 10.13 12.45
N GLU A 128 -22.85 10.62 12.48
CA GLU A 128 -21.86 10.41 11.43
C GLU A 128 -20.50 10.06 12.04
N ILE A 129 -19.86 9.02 11.52
CA ILE A 129 -18.50 8.65 11.89
C ILE A 129 -17.55 9.66 11.24
N TYR A 130 -16.97 10.57 12.03
CA TYR A 130 -15.98 11.54 11.60
C TYR A 130 -14.71 10.84 11.10
N ALA A 131 -14.11 10.00 11.94
CA ALA A 131 -12.93 9.21 11.63
C ALA A 131 -12.93 7.89 12.42
N VAL A 132 -12.27 6.88 11.87
CA VAL A 132 -11.82 5.69 12.59
C VAL A 132 -10.31 5.73 12.55
N GLN A 133 -9.64 5.72 13.70
CA GLN A 133 -8.20 5.95 13.74
C GLN A 133 -7.48 5.09 14.80
N PRO A 134 -6.23 4.66 14.54
CA PRO A 134 -5.55 4.77 13.25
C PRO A 134 -6.21 3.85 12.20
N SER A 135 -6.27 4.30 10.95
CA SER A 135 -6.80 3.48 9.85
C SER A 135 -6.19 3.81 8.50
N THR A 136 -6.19 2.83 7.61
CA THR A 136 -5.67 2.94 6.24
C THR A 136 -6.65 2.31 5.27
N ILE A 137 -7.02 3.03 4.22
CA ILE A 137 -7.86 2.53 3.14
C ILE A 137 -6.96 1.96 2.03
N LEU A 138 -6.88 0.65 1.95
CA LEU A 138 -6.13 -0.06 0.91
C LEU A 138 -6.91 -0.05 -0.41
N HIS A 139 -6.24 0.32 -1.51
CA HIS A 139 -6.80 0.26 -2.86
C HIS A 139 -6.39 -1.03 -3.58
N GLU A 140 -7.39 -1.79 -4.01
CA GLU A 140 -7.25 -3.09 -4.67
C GLU A 140 -8.01 -3.09 -6.01
N ASP A 141 -7.77 -4.09 -6.88
CA ASP A 141 -8.46 -4.20 -8.17
C ASP A 141 -10.00 -4.20 -8.03
N ASN A 142 -10.51 -4.80 -6.95
CA ASN A 142 -11.95 -4.94 -6.70
C ASN A 142 -12.55 -3.88 -5.76
N GLY A 143 -11.86 -2.77 -5.52
CA GLY A 143 -12.36 -1.66 -4.71
C GLY A 143 -11.40 -1.28 -3.59
N THR A 144 -11.94 -1.00 -2.41
CA THR A 144 -11.14 -0.58 -1.26
C THR A 144 -11.50 -1.36 -0.01
N THR A 145 -10.51 -1.56 0.86
CA THR A 145 -10.65 -2.20 2.17
C THR A 145 -10.10 -1.26 3.24
N GLN A 146 -10.90 -0.92 4.25
CA GLN A 146 -10.43 -0.08 5.36
C GLN A 146 -9.82 -0.95 6.46
N TYR A 147 -8.51 -0.84 6.63
CA TYR A 147 -7.77 -1.50 7.70
C TYR A 147 -7.72 -0.63 8.95
N VAL A 148 -7.92 -1.24 10.11
CA VAL A 148 -7.81 -0.58 11.42
C VAL A 148 -6.83 -1.34 12.31
N ALA A 149 -6.30 -0.69 13.33
CA ALA A 149 -5.57 -1.38 14.38
C ALA A 149 -6.52 -2.20 15.28
N PRO A 150 -6.03 -3.21 16.03
CA PRO A 150 -6.84 -3.90 17.04
C PRO A 150 -7.38 -2.97 18.13
N ASP A 151 -6.63 -1.90 18.42
CA ASP A 151 -6.96 -0.89 19.42
C ASP A 151 -6.98 0.49 18.73
N GLY A 152 -7.96 1.31 19.05
CA GLY A 152 -8.11 2.64 18.44
C GLY A 152 -9.39 3.34 18.86
N ASP A 153 -9.77 4.37 18.11
CA ASP A 153 -10.90 5.23 18.41
C ASP A 153 -11.82 5.44 17.19
N VAL A 154 -13.11 5.57 17.47
CA VAL A 154 -14.12 6.07 16.53
C VAL A 154 -14.55 7.45 17.00
N LEU A 155 -14.28 8.47 16.18
CA LEU A 155 -14.73 9.83 16.40
C LEU A 155 -16.10 9.98 15.73
N ALA A 156 -17.10 10.45 16.46
CA ALA A 156 -18.46 10.61 15.95
C ALA A 156 -19.05 11.97 16.31
N ILE A 157 -19.86 12.50 15.38
CA ILE A 157 -20.68 13.69 15.62
C ILE A 157 -22.15 13.35 15.41
N SER A 158 -23.02 14.05 16.12
CA SER A 158 -24.47 13.98 15.95
C SER A 158 -25.09 15.35 16.17
N ASP A 159 -26.20 15.59 15.47
CA ASP A 159 -27.01 16.77 15.72
C ASP A 159 -28.45 16.51 15.27
N TYR A 160 -29.34 17.39 15.69
CA TYR A 160 -30.77 17.32 15.41
C TYR A 160 -31.42 18.67 15.69
N ARG A 161 -32.69 18.81 15.32
CA ARG A 161 -33.52 19.92 15.79
C ARG A 161 -34.89 19.43 16.23
N VAL A 162 -35.58 20.22 17.04
CA VAL A 162 -36.93 19.95 17.50
C VAL A 162 -37.91 20.88 16.80
N LEU A 163 -38.93 20.31 16.17
CA LEU A 163 -40.03 21.02 15.55
C LEU A 163 -41.32 20.76 16.34
N LEU A 164 -41.78 21.79 17.06
CA LEU A 164 -43.05 21.76 17.79
C LEU A 164 -44.21 22.25 16.89
N PRO A 165 -45.45 21.82 17.16
CA PRO A 165 -46.64 22.43 16.59
C PRO A 165 -46.71 23.94 16.87
N GLU A 166 -47.38 24.69 16.00
CA GLU A 166 -47.69 26.10 16.29
C GLU A 166 -48.71 26.19 17.42
N ASP A 167 -48.52 27.13 18.35
CA ASP A 167 -49.49 27.40 19.41
C ASP A 167 -50.84 27.86 18.82
N ASP A 168 -51.94 27.27 19.29
CA ASP A 168 -53.29 27.79 19.05
C ASP A 168 -53.74 28.60 20.26
N THR A 169 -53.60 29.92 20.19
CA THR A 169 -54.02 30.85 21.25
C THR A 169 -55.41 31.43 21.00
N SER A 170 -56.23 30.77 20.17
CA SER A 170 -57.49 31.32 19.68
C SER A 170 -58.72 30.51 20.09
N GLY A 171 -59.74 31.20 20.61
CA GLY A 171 -61.02 30.57 20.95
C GLY A 171 -61.13 30.14 22.41
N SER A 172 -62.06 29.21 22.66
CA SER A 172 -62.39 28.70 24.01
C SER A 172 -61.43 27.62 24.49
N GLU A 173 -60.66 27.02 23.59
CA GLU A 173 -59.65 26.01 23.83
C GLU A 173 -58.36 26.54 23.20
N GLN A 174 -57.26 26.52 23.94
CA GLN A 174 -55.95 26.97 23.47
C GLN A 174 -54.91 25.89 23.77
N GLU A 175 -53.94 25.75 22.87
CA GLU A 175 -52.83 24.82 22.99
C GLU A 175 -51.52 25.59 22.92
N GLU A 176 -50.65 25.42 23.93
CA GLU A 176 -49.31 25.98 23.96
C GLU A 176 -48.28 24.85 24.05
N TRP A 177 -47.26 24.90 23.21
CA TRP A 177 -46.19 23.91 23.12
C TRP A 177 -44.85 24.55 23.47
N SER A 178 -44.08 23.89 24.34
CA SER A 178 -42.74 24.35 24.69
C SER A 178 -41.78 23.19 24.89
N LEU A 179 -40.55 23.36 24.43
CA LEU A 179 -39.48 22.41 24.71
C LEU A 179 -39.00 22.63 26.15
N THR A 180 -38.94 21.56 26.93
CA THR A 180 -38.43 21.61 28.32
C THR A 180 -36.96 21.24 28.37
N GLU A 181 -36.59 20.16 27.67
CA GLU A 181 -35.25 19.59 27.67
C GLU A 181 -35.04 18.80 26.39
N THR A 182 -33.82 18.77 25.90
CA THR A 182 -33.41 17.96 24.76
C THR A 182 -31.92 17.65 24.85
N SER A 183 -31.54 16.44 24.47
CA SER A 183 -30.14 15.98 24.55
C SER A 183 -29.87 14.79 23.63
N VAL A 184 -28.59 14.60 23.32
CA VAL A 184 -28.07 13.30 22.86
C VAL A 184 -27.66 12.52 24.11
N ASP A 185 -28.52 11.61 24.56
CA ASP A 185 -28.41 10.95 25.86
C ASP A 185 -27.37 9.83 25.88
N SER A 186 -27.19 9.16 24.73
CA SER A 186 -26.18 8.13 24.58
C SER A 186 -25.69 8.06 23.13
N ILE A 187 -24.41 7.80 22.97
CA ILE A 187 -23.79 7.35 21.74
C ILE A 187 -23.02 6.07 22.05
N GLU A 188 -23.43 4.96 21.43
CA GLU A 188 -22.82 3.65 21.60
C GLU A 188 -22.01 3.27 20.35
N LEU A 189 -20.77 2.82 20.57
CA LEU A 189 -20.01 2.08 19.56
C LEU A 189 -20.27 0.58 19.75
N LYS A 190 -20.69 -0.07 18.67
CA LYS A 190 -20.93 -1.51 18.60
C LYS A 190 -19.96 -2.15 17.60
N ALA A 191 -19.39 -3.29 17.97
CA ALA A 191 -18.67 -4.17 17.06
C ALA A 191 -19.50 -5.45 16.85
N ASP A 192 -19.90 -5.72 15.61
CA ASP A 192 -20.77 -6.85 15.26
C ASP A 192 -22.05 -6.96 16.12
N GLY A 193 -22.57 -5.79 16.53
CA GLY A 193 -23.78 -5.64 17.35
C GLY A 193 -23.56 -5.70 18.87
N GLU A 194 -22.34 -5.92 19.37
CA GLU A 194 -22.01 -5.83 20.79
C GLU A 194 -21.50 -4.42 21.14
N THR A 195 -22.14 -3.75 22.11
CA THR A 195 -21.70 -2.45 22.60
C THR A 195 -20.35 -2.57 23.33
N ILE A 196 -19.34 -1.89 22.81
CA ILE A 196 -17.97 -1.90 23.33
C ILE A 196 -17.54 -0.57 23.95
N SER A 197 -18.22 0.54 23.59
CA SER A 197 -18.00 1.85 24.18
C SER A 197 -19.27 2.68 24.18
N THR A 198 -19.39 3.62 25.12
CA THR A 198 -20.55 4.48 25.30
C THR A 198 -20.12 5.83 25.83
N ASP A 199 -20.73 6.89 25.30
CA ASP A 199 -20.55 8.27 25.75
C ASP A 199 -21.85 9.07 25.50
N ASP A 200 -21.84 10.39 25.68
CA ASP A 200 -22.99 11.26 25.43
C ASP A 200 -22.61 12.58 24.73
N GLY A 201 -23.62 13.35 24.31
CA GLY A 201 -23.45 14.65 23.67
C GLY A 201 -23.30 14.62 22.15
N HIS A 202 -23.17 15.80 21.54
CA HIS A 202 -23.14 15.98 20.09
C HIS A 202 -21.82 15.53 19.43
N GLN A 203 -20.78 15.30 20.23
CA GLN A 203 -19.44 14.99 19.78
C GLN A 203 -18.79 14.03 20.78
N THR A 204 -18.29 12.89 20.30
CA THR A 204 -17.71 11.87 21.17
C THR A 204 -16.53 11.13 20.52
N THR A 205 -15.62 10.65 21.39
CA THR A 205 -14.54 9.73 21.06
C THR A 205 -14.83 8.38 21.73
N LEU A 206 -15.05 7.36 20.91
CA LEU A 206 -15.42 6.01 21.36
C LEU A 206 -14.26 5.03 21.10
N SER A 207 -13.55 4.64 22.16
CA SER A 207 -12.43 3.70 22.05
C SER A 207 -12.87 2.25 21.87
N TYR A 208 -12.09 1.47 21.12
CA TYR A 208 -12.19 0.01 21.01
C TYR A 208 -10.84 -0.65 21.27
N GLN A 209 -10.87 -1.92 21.68
CA GLN A 209 -9.68 -2.72 21.99
C GLN A 209 -9.87 -4.16 21.54
N ASP A 210 -8.75 -4.85 21.31
CA ASP A 210 -8.68 -6.29 21.01
C ASP A 210 -9.60 -6.74 19.84
N LEU A 211 -9.84 -5.87 18.85
CA LEU A 211 -10.61 -6.26 17.67
C LEU A 211 -9.84 -7.31 16.84
N SER A 212 -10.58 -8.14 16.09
CA SER A 212 -9.98 -9.14 15.21
C SER A 212 -10.83 -9.46 13.99
N GLY A 213 -10.17 -9.81 12.88
CA GLY A 213 -10.85 -10.21 11.65
C GLY A 213 -11.59 -9.07 10.96
N SER A 214 -12.68 -9.40 10.27
CA SER A 214 -13.59 -8.42 9.66
C SER A 214 -14.69 -8.08 10.65
N VAL A 215 -14.92 -6.78 10.87
CA VAL A 215 -15.84 -6.26 11.89
C VAL A 215 -16.70 -5.15 11.27
N GLU A 216 -17.99 -5.14 11.57
CA GLU A 216 -18.86 -3.97 11.32
C GLU A 216 -18.85 -3.08 12.57
N LEU A 217 -18.27 -1.87 12.45
CA LEU A 217 -18.34 -0.84 13.47
C LEU A 217 -19.61 -0.01 13.28
N THR A 218 -20.52 -0.05 14.24
CA THR A 218 -21.78 0.72 14.23
C THR A 218 -21.78 1.74 15.36
N VAL A 219 -22.02 3.00 15.02
CA VAL A 219 -22.29 4.06 16.00
C VAL A 219 -23.80 4.31 16.04
N GLU A 220 -24.37 4.23 17.23
CA GLU A 220 -25.80 4.46 17.48
C GLU A 220 -25.98 5.62 18.45
N ALA A 221 -26.70 6.66 18.06
CA ALA A 221 -27.00 7.80 18.93
C ALA A 221 -28.49 7.81 19.30
N GLU A 222 -28.79 7.97 20.59
CA GLU A 222 -30.14 8.16 21.11
C GLU A 222 -30.36 9.63 21.48
N ILE A 223 -31.29 10.26 20.77
CA ILE A 223 -31.70 11.65 21.00
C ILE A 223 -33.02 11.62 21.75
N THR A 224 -33.15 12.43 22.80
CA THR A 224 -34.41 12.58 23.54
C THR A 224 -34.86 14.03 23.61
N ALA A 225 -36.18 14.22 23.62
CA ALA A 225 -36.81 15.52 23.78
C ALA A 225 -38.00 15.40 24.74
N THR A 226 -38.02 16.29 25.74
CA THR A 226 -39.13 16.44 26.69
C THR A 226 -39.93 17.69 26.36
N ILE A 227 -41.17 17.49 25.94
CA ILE A 227 -42.05 18.55 25.45
C ILE A 227 -43.15 18.79 26.48
N LYS A 228 -43.38 20.06 26.81
CA LYS A 228 -44.50 20.50 27.65
C LYS A 228 -45.63 20.98 26.74
N HIS A 229 -46.77 20.32 26.85
CA HIS A 229 -48.02 20.69 26.19
C HIS A 229 -49.00 21.24 27.24
N VAL A 230 -49.49 22.46 27.03
CA VAL A 230 -50.46 23.10 27.91
C VAL A 230 -51.77 23.30 27.16
N THR A 231 -52.85 22.72 27.67
CA THR A 231 -54.19 22.95 27.17
C THR A 231 -54.93 23.89 28.11
N LEU A 232 -55.39 25.03 27.59
CA LEU A 232 -56.20 26.00 28.31
C LEU A 232 -57.65 25.93 27.83
N ASP A 233 -58.59 25.59 28.70
CA ASP A 233 -60.02 25.57 28.39
C ASP A 233 -60.76 26.68 29.15
N CYS A 234 -61.59 27.44 28.44
CA CYS A 234 -62.48 28.45 28.99
C CYS A 234 -63.96 28.08 28.76
N PRO A 235 -64.63 27.52 29.78
CA PRO A 235 -66.05 27.19 29.70
C PRO A 235 -66.97 28.40 29.48
N ASP A 236 -66.56 29.59 29.94
CA ASP A 236 -67.31 30.85 29.86
C ASP A 236 -66.84 31.76 28.71
N TRP A 237 -66.49 31.16 27.56
CA TRP A 237 -66.00 31.90 26.40
C TRP A 237 -67.11 32.68 25.68
N VAL A 238 -66.88 33.98 25.47
CA VAL A 238 -67.80 34.85 24.73
C VAL A 238 -67.31 35.06 23.31
N VAL A 239 -67.97 34.38 22.35
CA VAL A 239 -67.60 34.35 20.93
C VAL A 239 -67.55 35.74 20.27
N VAL A 240 -68.43 36.66 20.67
CA VAL A 240 -68.55 37.99 20.05
C VAL A 240 -67.37 38.87 20.42
N ASP A 241 -67.00 38.88 21.70
CA ASP A 241 -65.94 39.73 22.24
C ASP A 241 -64.57 39.03 22.25
N ARG A 242 -64.55 37.73 21.89
CA ARG A 242 -63.36 36.86 21.90
C ARG A 242 -62.60 36.95 23.23
N VAL A 243 -63.36 36.86 24.32
CA VAL A 243 -62.84 36.98 25.68
C VAL A 243 -63.39 35.86 26.55
N CYS A 244 -62.54 35.37 27.45
CA CYS A 244 -62.95 34.49 28.53
C CYS A 244 -63.49 35.35 29.68
N GLU A 245 -64.77 35.20 30.04
CA GLU A 245 -65.35 35.90 31.20
C GLU A 245 -65.09 35.17 32.54
N GLY A 246 -64.63 33.91 32.47
CA GLY A 246 -64.30 33.05 33.60
C GLY A 246 -62.79 32.90 33.86
N LEU A 247 -62.42 31.86 34.62
CA LEU A 247 -61.03 31.44 34.77
C LEU A 247 -60.71 30.38 33.72
N TRP A 248 -59.51 30.43 33.16
CA TRP A 248 -58.95 29.35 32.36
C TRP A 248 -58.68 28.13 33.25
N SER A 249 -59.07 26.94 32.77
CA SER A 249 -58.62 25.66 33.30
C SER A 249 -57.35 25.27 32.56
N GLU A 250 -56.27 25.00 33.29
CA GLU A 250 -54.97 24.61 32.74
C GLU A 250 -54.74 23.11 32.97
N GLU A 251 -54.51 22.38 31.89
CA GLU A 251 -54.00 21.01 31.87
C GLU A 251 -52.58 21.02 31.30
N VAL A 252 -51.65 20.34 31.97
CA VAL A 252 -50.24 20.31 31.57
C VAL A 252 -49.80 18.87 31.42
N ASP A 253 -49.40 18.52 30.20
CA ASP A 253 -48.84 17.23 29.85
C ASP A 253 -47.34 17.36 29.54
N HIS A 254 -46.58 16.35 29.94
CA HIS A 254 -45.17 16.19 29.55
C HIS A 254 -45.04 14.96 28.66
N LEU A 255 -44.53 15.19 27.45
CA LEU A 255 -44.34 14.18 26.42
C LEU A 255 -42.85 13.93 26.26
N GLU A 256 -42.43 12.71 26.57
CA GLU A 256 -41.07 12.24 26.30
C GLU A 256 -41.06 11.56 24.94
N ARG A 257 -40.06 11.89 24.12
CA ARG A 257 -39.84 11.32 22.79
C ARG A 257 -38.37 10.99 22.63
N SER A 258 -38.09 9.87 21.97
CA SER A 258 -36.74 9.47 21.65
C SER A 258 -36.61 9.05 20.18
N LYS A 259 -35.45 9.29 19.60
CA LYS A 259 -35.09 8.92 18.23
C LYS A 259 -33.68 8.34 18.24
N THR A 260 -33.57 7.11 17.73
CA THR A 260 -32.27 6.46 17.50
C THR A 260 -31.86 6.62 16.05
N VAL A 261 -30.60 6.98 15.82
CA VAL A 261 -29.98 7.10 14.50
C VAL A 261 -28.66 6.33 14.48
N THR A 262 -28.27 5.80 13.32
CA THR A 262 -27.12 4.88 13.21
C THR A 262 -26.23 5.21 12.02
N ALA A 263 -24.91 5.08 12.21
CA ALA A 263 -23.90 5.05 11.14
C ALA A 263 -23.07 3.77 11.26
N SER A 264 -22.60 3.23 10.14
CA SER A 264 -21.79 1.99 10.17
C SER A 264 -20.65 2.02 9.16
N ARG A 265 -19.59 1.28 9.49
CA ARG A 265 -18.41 1.11 8.67
C ARG A 265 -17.88 -0.33 8.78
N ASP A 266 -17.76 -1.01 7.64
CA ASP A 266 -17.05 -2.28 7.56
C ASP A 266 -15.54 -2.03 7.59
N VAL A 267 -14.83 -2.74 8.48
CA VAL A 267 -13.37 -2.65 8.62
C VAL A 267 -12.74 -4.03 8.72
N VAL A 268 -11.45 -4.12 8.38
CA VAL A 268 -10.62 -5.30 8.59
C VAL A 268 -9.52 -4.95 9.58
N VAL A 269 -9.38 -5.75 10.63
CA VAL A 269 -8.32 -5.52 11.61
C VAL A 269 -7.00 -6.02 11.02
N SER A 270 -6.02 -5.12 10.95
CA SER A 270 -4.66 -5.47 10.55
C SER A 270 -3.96 -6.19 11.70
N GLN A 271 -3.61 -7.47 11.49
CA GLN A 271 -3.02 -8.33 12.50
C GLN A 271 -1.65 -8.86 12.05
N LEU A 272 -0.61 -8.48 12.79
CA LEU A 272 0.77 -8.90 12.55
C LEU A 272 1.20 -10.07 13.44
N SER A 273 0.34 -10.53 14.35
CA SER A 273 0.67 -11.58 15.32
C SER A 273 0.96 -12.95 14.71
N GLU A 274 0.60 -13.17 13.45
CA GLU A 274 0.89 -14.39 12.70
C GLU A 274 2.23 -14.33 11.95
N SER A 275 2.96 -13.21 12.01
CA SER A 275 4.26 -13.09 11.37
C SER A 275 5.27 -14.07 11.97
N SER A 276 6.07 -14.69 11.11
CA SER A 276 7.03 -15.73 11.46
C SER A 276 8.23 -15.69 10.52
N GLY A 277 9.29 -16.42 10.82
CA GLY A 277 10.40 -16.56 9.89
C GLY A 277 11.49 -17.46 10.38
N THR A 278 12.48 -17.69 9.52
CA THR A 278 13.59 -18.61 9.76
C THR A 278 14.88 -17.99 9.27
N ARG A 279 15.93 -18.08 10.10
CA ARG A 279 17.28 -17.66 9.70
C ARG A 279 17.88 -18.62 8.70
N VAL A 280 18.84 -18.14 7.92
CA VAL A 280 19.55 -18.93 6.92
C VAL A 280 21.04 -18.66 7.00
N GLU A 281 21.82 -19.73 7.11
CA GLU A 281 23.29 -19.71 7.12
C GLU A 281 23.84 -20.40 5.87
N PHE A 282 24.99 -19.97 5.37
CA PHE A 282 25.57 -20.48 4.12
C PHE A 282 26.94 -21.15 4.35
N GLU A 283 27.04 -22.48 4.21
CA GLU A 283 28.32 -23.20 4.41
C GLU A 283 29.39 -22.83 3.38
N ALA A 284 28.99 -22.38 2.19
CA ALA A 284 29.91 -21.99 1.13
C ALA A 284 30.44 -20.55 1.31
N ASP A 285 29.81 -19.75 2.18
CA ASP A 285 30.07 -18.33 2.38
C ASP A 285 29.73 -17.94 3.82
N ASP A 286 30.68 -18.15 4.73
CA ASP A 286 30.49 -17.95 6.18
C ASP A 286 30.15 -16.49 6.56
N ASP A 287 30.44 -15.53 5.68
CA ASP A 287 30.13 -14.11 5.88
C ASP A 287 28.71 -13.75 5.39
N ARG A 288 28.01 -14.69 4.75
CA ARG A 288 26.64 -14.49 4.26
C ARG A 288 25.62 -15.04 5.25
N MET A 289 24.65 -14.20 5.58
CA MET A 289 23.47 -14.55 6.37
C MET A 289 22.21 -14.23 5.56
N GLY A 290 21.11 -14.89 5.90
CA GLY A 290 19.82 -14.58 5.33
C GLY A 290 18.66 -14.92 6.25
N ALA A 291 17.47 -14.58 5.79
CA ALA A 291 16.22 -14.90 6.47
C ALA A 291 15.10 -15.09 5.46
N VAL A 292 14.18 -16.00 5.78
CA VAL A 292 12.84 -16.02 5.19
C VAL A 292 11.88 -15.46 6.22
N ILE A 293 11.12 -14.44 5.86
CA ILE A 293 10.15 -13.78 6.73
C ILE A 293 8.78 -13.92 6.06
N ASN A 294 7.82 -14.49 6.78
CA ASN A 294 6.43 -14.58 6.38
C ASN A 294 5.66 -13.58 7.24
N ALA A 295 5.28 -12.44 6.67
CA ALA A 295 4.47 -11.44 7.36
C ALA A 295 3.04 -11.94 7.61
N ASN A 296 2.53 -12.82 6.73
CA ASN A 296 1.18 -13.40 6.77
C ASN A 296 0.06 -12.35 6.83
N SER A 297 0.37 -11.12 6.41
CA SER A 297 -0.50 -9.94 6.44
C SER A 297 0.09 -8.88 5.51
N THR A 298 -0.72 -7.86 5.17
CA THR A 298 -0.24 -6.71 4.40
C THR A 298 0.69 -5.86 5.27
N TRP A 299 1.94 -5.72 4.86
CA TRP A 299 3.01 -5.04 5.63
C TRP A 299 3.60 -3.89 4.82
N SER A 300 4.13 -2.87 5.51
CA SER A 300 4.75 -1.71 4.87
C SER A 300 6.28 -1.83 4.83
N THR A 301 6.87 -2.15 5.98
CA THR A 301 8.34 -2.18 6.21
C THR A 301 8.72 -3.38 7.06
N ILE A 302 9.91 -3.93 6.83
CA ILE A 302 10.56 -4.92 7.70
C ILE A 302 11.92 -4.34 8.13
N ASP A 303 12.04 -4.04 9.41
CA ASP A 303 13.30 -3.60 10.01
C ASP A 303 14.12 -4.83 10.42
N VAL A 304 15.35 -4.91 9.92
CA VAL A 304 16.27 -6.01 10.21
C VAL A 304 17.23 -5.61 11.33
N ASP A 305 17.94 -4.49 11.17
CA ASP A 305 18.89 -4.01 12.18
C ASP A 305 19.06 -2.49 12.10
N GLY A 306 18.65 -1.77 13.16
CA GLY A 306 18.72 -0.31 13.22
C GLY A 306 18.01 0.35 12.05
N ASP A 307 18.77 1.03 11.18
CA ASP A 307 18.28 1.74 9.99
C ASP A 307 18.27 0.85 8.72
N VAL A 308 18.56 -0.45 8.84
CA VAL A 308 18.57 -1.40 7.73
C VAL A 308 17.20 -2.07 7.62
N GLN A 309 16.47 -1.71 6.56
CA GLN A 309 15.09 -2.12 6.36
C GLN A 309 14.84 -2.59 4.92
N ALA A 310 13.85 -3.46 4.74
CA ALA A 310 13.23 -3.75 3.46
C ALA A 310 11.84 -3.12 3.43
N ARG A 311 11.47 -2.48 2.34
CA ARG A 311 10.14 -1.89 2.16
C ARG A 311 9.33 -2.72 1.17
N SER A 312 8.04 -2.81 1.43
CA SER A 312 7.06 -3.34 0.48
C SER A 312 6.86 -2.38 -0.70
N ASN A 313 5.97 -2.75 -1.61
CA ASN A 313 5.48 -1.87 -2.67
C ASN A 313 4.33 -0.96 -2.23
N TRP A 314 3.91 -0.98 -0.96
CA TRP A 314 2.84 -0.14 -0.46
C TRP A 314 3.34 1.27 -0.14
N TRP A 315 2.72 2.25 -0.78
CA TRP A 315 2.91 3.67 -0.52
C TRP A 315 1.59 4.30 -0.13
N PHE A 316 1.67 5.46 0.51
CA PHE A 316 0.52 6.08 1.14
C PHE A 316 0.27 7.48 0.59
N TYR A 317 -0.99 7.87 0.47
CA TYR A 317 -1.38 9.27 0.31
C TYR A 317 -2.49 9.58 1.30
N THR A 318 -2.80 10.85 1.48
CA THR A 318 -3.88 11.27 2.37
C THR A 318 -4.86 12.14 1.64
N ALA A 319 -6.13 11.97 1.95
CA ALA A 319 -7.19 12.76 1.34
C ALA A 319 -8.32 13.02 2.34
N GLY A 320 -8.97 14.16 2.19
CA GLY A 320 -10.16 14.53 2.94
C GLY A 320 -11.35 13.62 2.62
N LYS A 321 -12.16 13.34 3.63
CA LYS A 321 -13.38 12.54 3.47
C LYS A 321 -14.41 13.29 2.62
N SER A 322 -14.96 12.62 1.62
CA SER A 322 -16.02 13.19 0.76
C SER A 322 -17.25 13.62 1.57
N GLY A 323 -17.86 14.74 1.18
CA GLY A 323 -19.02 15.33 1.87
C GLY A 323 -18.68 16.33 2.99
N TRP A 324 -17.41 16.40 3.42
CA TRP A 324 -16.99 17.26 4.53
C TRP A 324 -16.46 18.63 4.14
N HIS A 325 -16.54 19.00 2.86
CA HIS A 325 -16.11 20.33 2.40
C HIS A 325 -17.09 21.44 2.84
N THR A 326 -18.33 21.06 3.15
CA THR A 326 -19.43 21.98 3.43
C THR A 326 -20.26 21.47 4.59
N MET A 327 -20.54 22.35 5.55
CA MET A 327 -21.56 22.14 6.56
C MET A 327 -22.88 22.74 6.10
N VAL A 328 -23.96 22.03 6.39
CA VAL A 328 -25.33 22.42 6.08
C VAL A 328 -26.04 22.67 7.40
N THR A 329 -26.57 23.88 7.54
CA THR A 329 -27.37 24.29 8.69
C THR A 329 -28.83 24.34 8.27
N ARG A 330 -29.70 23.64 8.98
CA ARG A 330 -31.14 23.55 8.68
C ARG A 330 -31.97 24.06 9.83
N THR A 331 -32.92 24.93 9.50
CA THR A 331 -34.02 25.33 10.39
C THR A 331 -35.35 24.81 9.83
N ALA A 332 -36.47 25.13 10.49
CA ALA A 332 -37.79 24.74 10.02
C ALA A 332 -38.13 25.24 8.60
N THR A 333 -37.55 26.36 8.17
CA THR A 333 -37.91 27.03 6.90
C THR A 333 -36.75 27.27 5.95
N GLU A 334 -35.52 27.22 6.43
CA GLU A 334 -34.34 27.61 5.67
C GLU A 334 -33.23 26.56 5.79
N SER A 335 -32.39 26.52 4.76
CA SER A 335 -31.15 25.76 4.77
C SER A 335 -30.03 26.65 4.26
N THR A 336 -28.96 26.78 5.02
CA THR A 336 -27.75 27.51 4.63
C THR A 336 -26.58 26.54 4.48
N ARG A 337 -25.60 26.91 3.68
CA ARG A 337 -24.39 26.13 3.42
C ARG A 337 -23.19 27.01 3.68
N THR A 338 -22.25 26.51 4.47
CA THR A 338 -21.00 27.20 4.79
C THR A 338 -19.82 26.27 4.56
N GLU A 339 -18.63 26.83 4.39
CA GLU A 339 -17.41 26.03 4.45
C GLU A 339 -17.38 25.27 5.78
N SER A 340 -16.91 24.02 5.71
CA SER A 340 -16.88 23.17 6.89
C SER A 340 -15.87 23.68 7.91
N SER A 341 -16.26 23.68 9.18
CA SER A 341 -15.34 23.90 10.30
C SER A 341 -14.52 22.66 10.65
N MET A 342 -14.81 21.52 10.01
CA MET A 342 -14.10 20.26 10.18
C MET A 342 -13.82 19.56 8.85
N ARG A 343 -12.65 18.97 8.72
CA ARG A 343 -12.13 18.33 7.52
C ARG A 343 -11.42 17.04 7.92
N PRO A 344 -12.16 15.93 8.12
CA PRO A 344 -11.58 14.64 8.46
C PRO A 344 -10.68 14.16 7.33
N LEU A 345 -9.49 13.73 7.70
CA LEU A 345 -8.46 13.23 6.80
C LEU A 345 -8.35 11.71 6.92
N GLN A 346 -8.10 11.04 5.79
CA GLN A 346 -7.99 9.59 5.69
C GLN A 346 -6.66 9.21 5.05
N VAL A 347 -6.00 8.16 5.57
CA VAL A 347 -4.83 7.55 4.94
C VAL A 347 -5.30 6.53 3.90
N HIS A 348 -4.69 6.56 2.73
CA HIS A 348 -4.92 5.61 1.65
C HIS A 348 -3.61 4.92 1.29
N ALA A 349 -3.66 3.61 1.05
CA ALA A 349 -2.52 2.82 0.58
C ALA A 349 -2.74 2.36 -0.86
N TYR A 350 -1.71 2.44 -1.69
CA TYR A 350 -1.72 1.99 -3.08
C TYR A 350 -0.40 1.28 -3.44
N PRO A 351 -0.41 0.37 -4.42
CA PRO A 351 0.79 -0.32 -4.86
C PRO A 351 1.57 0.59 -5.81
N ASP A 352 2.77 1.00 -5.42
CA ASP A 352 3.66 1.79 -6.26
C ASP A 352 4.35 0.94 -7.33
N ARG A 353 4.80 1.61 -8.40
CA ARG A 353 5.56 0.99 -9.50
C ARG A 353 6.90 0.41 -9.03
N GLU A 354 7.45 0.93 -7.95
CA GLU A 354 8.62 0.38 -7.30
C GLU A 354 8.28 -0.95 -6.60
N ARG A 355 8.98 -2.01 -7.02
CA ARG A 355 8.91 -3.32 -6.35
C ARG A 355 9.46 -3.21 -4.93
N PRO A 356 9.21 -4.20 -4.06
CA PRO A 356 9.87 -4.26 -2.75
C PRO A 356 11.37 -4.00 -2.89
N ASN A 357 11.87 -3.04 -2.11
CA ASN A 357 13.21 -2.48 -2.25
C ASN A 357 13.89 -2.30 -0.89
N VAL A 358 15.21 -2.08 -0.91
CA VAL A 358 16.00 -1.72 0.28
C VAL A 358 16.36 -0.24 0.15
N PRO A 359 15.69 0.66 0.89
CA PRO A 359 15.91 2.10 0.75
C PRO A 359 17.26 2.57 1.31
N THR A 360 17.82 1.84 2.27
CA THR A 360 19.08 2.22 2.92
C THR A 360 20.24 2.22 1.91
N GLN A 361 20.83 3.40 1.69
CA GLN A 361 21.95 3.53 0.76
C GLN A 361 23.18 2.80 1.29
N SER A 362 23.80 2.03 0.39
CA SER A 362 25.07 1.34 0.58
C SER A 362 26.12 2.24 1.25
N ILE A 363 26.64 1.87 2.43
CA ILE A 363 27.84 2.50 2.98
C ILE A 363 29.03 1.97 2.17
N ALA A 364 29.71 2.84 1.44
CA ALA A 364 30.91 2.52 0.65
C ALA A 364 30.75 1.59 -0.58
N GLY A 365 29.53 1.39 -1.09
CA GLY A 365 29.28 0.68 -2.35
C GLY A 365 28.69 -0.73 -2.20
N GLU A 366 28.48 -1.21 -0.98
CA GLU A 366 27.90 -2.53 -0.67
C GLU A 366 26.55 -2.35 0.02
N ASN A 367 25.49 -2.88 -0.60
CA ASN A 367 24.15 -2.89 0.02
C ASN A 367 24.21 -3.81 1.23
N SER A 368 23.87 -3.29 2.40
CA SER A 368 23.89 -4.08 3.63
C SER A 368 22.82 -5.16 3.65
N LEU A 369 21.80 -5.06 2.80
CA LEU A 369 20.69 -5.99 2.70
C LEU A 369 20.28 -6.14 1.23
N LEU A 370 19.93 -7.35 0.84
CA LEU A 370 19.43 -7.69 -0.48
C LEU A 370 18.10 -8.43 -0.34
N ILE A 371 17.12 -8.03 -1.13
CA ILE A 371 15.89 -8.80 -1.33
C ILE A 371 16.18 -9.82 -2.42
N GLU A 372 16.16 -11.08 -2.05
CA GLU A 372 16.41 -12.21 -2.96
C GLU A 372 15.14 -12.57 -3.72
N GLU A 373 14.01 -12.55 -3.02
CA GLU A 373 12.68 -12.72 -3.58
C GLU A 373 11.65 -12.10 -2.63
N ALA A 374 10.57 -11.54 -3.19
CA ALA A 374 9.34 -11.24 -2.49
C ALA A 374 8.20 -11.91 -3.24
N TRP A 375 7.41 -12.74 -2.57
CA TRP A 375 6.38 -13.55 -3.21
C TRP A 375 5.06 -13.48 -2.47
N GLY A 376 3.98 -13.76 -3.22
CA GLY A 376 2.61 -13.68 -2.78
C GLY A 376 1.68 -13.75 -3.99
N ALA A 377 0.48 -13.18 -3.87
CA ALA A 377 -0.49 -13.19 -4.97
C ALA A 377 -0.17 -12.09 -6.00
N GLU A 378 -0.14 -12.43 -7.29
CA GLU A 378 -0.12 -11.42 -8.35
C GLU A 378 -1.50 -10.75 -8.48
N GLN A 379 -1.51 -9.42 -8.45
CA GLN A 379 -2.71 -8.59 -8.51
C GLN A 379 -2.62 -7.57 -9.64
N SER A 380 -3.80 -7.15 -10.13
CA SER A 380 -3.92 -6.08 -11.12
C SER A 380 -3.98 -4.71 -10.44
N SER A 381 -3.61 -3.66 -11.18
CA SER A 381 -3.66 -2.28 -10.69
C SER A 381 -5.04 -1.89 -10.14
N PRO A 382 -5.12 -1.19 -8.99
CA PRO A 382 -6.37 -0.59 -8.54
C PRO A 382 -6.76 0.63 -9.38
N SER A 383 -8.04 1.00 -9.33
CA SER A 383 -8.49 2.31 -9.83
C SER A 383 -8.50 3.35 -8.72
N LEU A 384 -7.71 4.41 -8.86
CA LEU A 384 -7.76 5.56 -7.96
C LEU A 384 -8.83 6.58 -8.42
N PRO A 385 -9.35 7.43 -7.52
CA PRO A 385 -10.23 8.54 -7.90
C PRO A 385 -9.55 9.47 -8.91
N ALA A 386 -10.33 10.03 -9.84
CA ALA A 386 -9.78 10.79 -10.98
C ALA A 386 -9.07 12.10 -10.63
N ASN A 387 -9.25 12.58 -9.40
CA ASN A 387 -8.61 13.78 -8.86
C ASN A 387 -7.34 13.46 -8.05
N ILE A 388 -6.93 12.18 -7.98
CA ILE A 388 -5.66 11.78 -7.38
C ILE A 388 -4.65 11.61 -8.53
N ASP A 389 -3.62 12.45 -8.59
CA ASP A 389 -2.51 12.43 -9.55
C ASP A 389 -1.39 11.48 -9.10
N ILE A 390 -1.77 10.24 -8.81
CA ILE A 390 -0.86 9.15 -8.48
C ILE A 390 -1.04 8.02 -9.49
N ASP A 391 0.08 7.51 -9.98
CA ASP A 391 0.11 6.40 -10.91
C ASP A 391 0.46 5.07 -10.19
N PRO A 392 -0.53 4.22 -9.87
CA PRO A 392 -0.24 2.91 -9.28
C PRO A 392 0.47 1.97 -10.27
N ALA A 393 1.06 0.89 -9.75
CA ALA A 393 1.63 -0.18 -10.56
C ALA A 393 0.57 -0.86 -11.45
N GLU A 394 0.90 -1.16 -12.71
CA GLU A 394 0.00 -1.87 -13.63
C GLU A 394 -0.35 -3.29 -13.13
N THR A 395 0.64 -3.96 -12.55
CA THR A 395 0.53 -5.26 -11.88
C THR A 395 1.53 -5.28 -10.74
N TYR A 396 1.16 -5.89 -9.61
CA TYR A 396 2.04 -5.99 -8.45
C TYR A 396 1.92 -7.36 -7.78
N VAL A 397 2.89 -7.68 -6.95
CA VAL A 397 2.86 -8.85 -6.07
C VAL A 397 2.44 -8.35 -4.71
N ASP A 398 1.29 -8.77 -4.23
CA ASP A 398 0.91 -8.59 -2.82
C ASP A 398 1.71 -9.58 -1.98
N ALA A 399 2.94 -9.17 -1.64
CA ALA A 399 3.91 -10.05 -1.03
C ALA A 399 3.57 -10.28 0.44
N ASP A 400 3.20 -11.52 0.79
CA ASP A 400 3.01 -11.95 2.17
C ASP A 400 4.32 -12.48 2.80
N SER A 401 5.34 -12.67 1.97
CA SER A 401 6.60 -13.31 2.33
C SER A 401 7.78 -12.72 1.57
N ILE A 402 8.96 -12.71 2.21
CA ILE A 402 10.19 -12.16 1.64
C ILE A 402 11.42 -12.98 2.06
N ALA A 403 12.38 -13.12 1.15
CA ALA A 403 13.69 -13.68 1.40
C ALA A 403 14.73 -12.56 1.35
N LEU A 404 15.50 -12.44 2.42
CA LEU A 404 16.53 -11.43 2.59
C LEU A 404 17.90 -12.09 2.74
N SER A 405 18.95 -11.44 2.24
CA SER A 405 20.32 -11.83 2.52
C SER A 405 21.24 -10.63 2.72
N SER A 406 22.36 -10.87 3.39
CA SER A 406 23.41 -9.90 3.60
C SER A 406 24.76 -10.58 3.68
N THR A 407 25.81 -9.90 3.21
CA THR A 407 27.22 -10.28 3.42
C THR A 407 27.94 -9.33 4.38
N THR A 408 27.22 -8.38 4.99
CA THR A 408 27.79 -7.34 5.86
C THR A 408 27.19 -7.34 7.25
N LEU A 409 25.94 -7.82 7.40
CA LEU A 409 25.27 -7.97 8.69
C LEU A 409 25.72 -9.27 9.35
N GLU A 410 25.95 -9.22 10.66
CA GLU A 410 26.27 -10.39 11.46
C GLU A 410 25.01 -11.23 11.73
N GLY A 411 25.18 -12.50 12.13
CA GLY A 411 24.05 -13.40 12.37
C GLY A 411 23.05 -12.91 13.43
N GLU A 412 23.52 -12.13 14.40
CA GLU A 412 22.68 -11.52 15.46
C GLU A 412 21.66 -10.52 14.88
N ALA A 413 21.96 -9.88 13.74
CA ALA A 413 21.05 -8.95 13.06
C ALA A 413 19.80 -9.63 12.49
N PHE A 414 19.81 -10.97 12.34
CA PHE A 414 18.66 -11.74 11.92
C PHE A 414 18.05 -12.55 13.09
N ASP A 415 18.46 -12.32 14.34
CA ASP A 415 17.84 -13.00 15.50
C ASP A 415 16.36 -12.61 15.64
N GLU A 416 16.08 -11.32 15.46
CA GLU A 416 14.74 -10.75 15.51
C GLU A 416 14.58 -9.72 14.39
N VAL A 417 13.39 -9.64 13.80
CA VAL A 417 13.04 -8.61 12.82
C VAL A 417 11.74 -7.93 13.26
N THR A 418 11.54 -6.67 12.90
CA THR A 418 10.28 -5.97 13.18
C THR A 418 9.49 -5.79 11.89
N VAL A 419 8.31 -6.40 11.81
CA VAL A 419 7.36 -6.22 10.72
C VAL A 419 6.45 -5.04 11.07
N GLN A 420 6.38 -4.04 10.21
CA GLN A 420 5.48 -2.90 10.33
C GLN A 420 4.27 -3.09 9.41
N GLY A 421 3.08 -2.77 9.93
CA GLY A 421 1.83 -2.87 9.17
C GLY A 421 1.59 -1.69 8.24
N ILE A 422 0.49 -1.74 7.50
CA ILE A 422 0.01 -0.61 6.69
C ILE A 422 -0.85 0.38 7.48
N VAL A 423 -1.17 0.09 8.75
CA VAL A 423 -1.86 1.00 9.66
C VAL A 423 -0.83 1.63 10.60
N GLN A 424 -0.95 2.95 10.82
CA GLN A 424 -0.04 3.71 11.67
C GLN A 424 0.10 3.07 13.06
N GLY A 425 1.33 3.08 13.59
CA GLY A 425 1.64 2.58 14.94
C GLY A 425 1.67 1.05 15.09
N GLN A 426 1.35 0.29 14.04
CA GLN A 426 1.37 -1.17 14.10
C GLN A 426 2.73 -1.77 13.77
N SER A 427 3.24 -2.57 14.71
CA SER A 427 4.42 -3.39 14.47
C SER A 427 4.40 -4.68 15.29
N GLN A 428 5.13 -5.69 14.81
CA GLN A 428 5.38 -6.94 15.50
C GLN A 428 6.85 -7.30 15.37
N THR A 429 7.53 -7.44 16.51
CA THR A 429 8.87 -8.04 16.54
C THR A 429 8.75 -9.56 16.52
N VAL A 430 9.44 -10.20 15.59
CA VAL A 430 9.42 -11.64 15.33
C VAL A 430 10.80 -12.19 15.61
N SER A 431 10.94 -13.06 16.61
CA SER A 431 12.16 -13.84 16.79
C SER A 431 12.19 -14.95 15.74
N LEU A 432 13.27 -15.02 14.95
CA LEU A 432 13.39 -15.99 13.87
C LEU A 432 13.81 -17.36 14.40
N ASP A 433 13.20 -18.40 13.83
CA ASP A 433 13.48 -19.81 14.16
C ASP A 433 14.96 -20.18 13.94
N GLU A 434 15.34 -21.35 14.46
CA GLU A 434 16.69 -21.91 14.32
C GLU A 434 17.15 -21.90 12.85
N PRO A 435 18.42 -21.56 12.58
CA PRO A 435 18.90 -21.33 11.23
C PRO A 435 18.83 -22.60 10.38
N GLN A 436 18.25 -22.45 9.18
CA GLN A 436 18.37 -23.40 8.10
C GLN A 436 19.73 -23.23 7.42
N THR A 437 20.48 -24.31 7.25
CA THR A 437 21.79 -24.26 6.58
C THR A 437 21.67 -24.56 5.08
N VAL A 438 22.14 -23.61 4.25
CA VAL A 438 22.43 -23.79 2.82
C VAL A 438 23.72 -24.58 2.68
N ARG A 439 23.59 -25.85 2.33
CA ARG A 439 24.69 -26.81 2.38
C ARG A 439 25.61 -26.68 1.18
N GLU A 440 26.91 -26.69 1.42
CA GLU A 440 27.89 -26.65 0.34
C GLU A 440 27.78 -27.94 -0.50
N THR A 441 27.87 -27.79 -1.83
CA THR A 441 27.87 -28.93 -2.74
C THR A 441 29.15 -28.98 -3.57
N ASN A 442 29.43 -30.17 -4.07
CA ASN A 442 30.53 -30.43 -4.98
C ASN A 442 29.98 -31.08 -6.25
N LEU A 443 30.37 -30.55 -7.40
CA LEU A 443 30.05 -31.08 -8.72
C LEU A 443 31.28 -31.79 -9.28
N THR A 444 31.12 -33.00 -9.79
CA THR A 444 32.18 -33.72 -10.51
C THR A 444 31.71 -34.12 -11.90
N LEU A 445 32.44 -33.69 -12.93
CA LEU A 445 32.16 -33.99 -14.34
C LEU A 445 33.11 -35.06 -14.89
N SER A 446 32.53 -36.11 -15.45
CA SER A 446 33.24 -37.20 -16.08
C SER A 446 32.74 -37.43 -17.51
N VAL A 447 33.67 -37.54 -18.46
CA VAL A 447 33.33 -37.87 -19.86
C VAL A 447 33.15 -39.39 -19.96
N LEU A 448 31.95 -39.84 -20.28
CA LEU A 448 31.66 -41.27 -20.48
C LEU A 448 32.05 -41.72 -21.88
N GLU A 449 31.67 -40.92 -22.88
CA GLU A 449 31.93 -41.21 -24.29
C GLU A 449 32.13 -39.89 -25.05
N SER A 450 32.99 -39.89 -26.06
CA SER A 450 33.16 -38.73 -26.95
C SER A 450 33.47 -39.18 -28.36
N ASN A 451 32.82 -38.57 -29.35
CA ASN A 451 33.10 -38.73 -30.76
C ASN A 451 33.43 -37.37 -31.42
N SER A 452 33.42 -37.30 -32.76
CA SER A 452 33.76 -36.08 -33.51
C SER A 452 32.72 -34.96 -33.44
N THR A 453 31.50 -35.26 -32.99
CA THR A 453 30.38 -34.30 -32.94
C THR A 453 29.71 -34.18 -31.57
N ARG A 454 29.71 -35.24 -30.75
CA ARG A 454 29.04 -35.28 -29.44
C ARG A 454 29.92 -35.94 -28.39
N ALA A 455 29.73 -35.52 -27.15
CA ALA A 455 30.25 -36.19 -25.98
C ALA A 455 29.16 -36.36 -24.92
N THR A 456 29.16 -37.50 -24.26
CA THR A 456 28.26 -37.83 -23.16
C THR A 456 29.02 -37.55 -21.86
N VAL A 457 28.52 -36.59 -21.09
CA VAL A 457 29.12 -36.16 -19.82
C VAL A 457 28.19 -36.57 -18.69
N ARG A 458 28.78 -37.23 -17.69
CA ARG A 458 28.14 -37.61 -16.44
C ARG A 458 28.55 -36.59 -15.38
N ALA A 459 27.56 -35.96 -14.78
CA ALA A 459 27.69 -35.03 -13.67
C ALA A 459 27.21 -35.69 -12.39
N GLU A 460 28.05 -35.68 -11.35
CA GLU A 460 27.76 -36.19 -10.02
C GLU A 460 27.77 -35.03 -9.02
N VAL A 461 26.67 -34.85 -8.28
CA VAL A 461 26.49 -33.78 -7.31
C VAL A 461 26.36 -34.40 -5.92
N THR A 462 27.23 -33.98 -5.01
CA THR A 462 27.29 -34.46 -3.63
C THR A 462 27.38 -33.30 -2.66
N GLU A 463 26.77 -33.45 -1.50
CA GLU A 463 26.94 -32.53 -0.38
C GLU A 463 28.37 -32.63 0.16
N ASN A 464 29.04 -31.50 0.38
CA ASN A 464 30.47 -31.47 0.69
C ASN A 464 30.76 -32.08 2.07
N THR A 465 29.95 -31.73 3.08
CA THR A 465 30.13 -32.15 4.47
C THR A 465 29.88 -33.66 4.68
N THR A 466 28.82 -34.20 4.09
CA THR A 466 28.41 -35.61 4.32
C THR A 466 28.80 -36.57 3.21
N GLY A 467 29.11 -36.06 2.00
CA GLY A 467 29.34 -36.87 0.81
C GLY A 467 28.08 -37.54 0.26
N ASN A 468 26.89 -37.20 0.78
CA ASN A 468 25.63 -37.76 0.31
C ASN A 468 25.24 -37.20 -1.06
N PRO A 469 24.58 -37.99 -1.92
CA PRO A 469 24.11 -37.50 -3.21
C PRO A 469 23.01 -36.44 -3.04
N VAL A 470 23.08 -35.37 -3.85
CA VAL A 470 22.07 -34.31 -3.88
C VAL A 470 20.97 -34.66 -4.88
N SER A 471 19.73 -34.77 -4.43
CA SER A 471 18.63 -35.31 -5.24
C SER A 471 17.71 -34.28 -5.89
N THR A 472 17.97 -32.99 -5.70
CA THR A 472 17.18 -31.87 -6.20
C THR A 472 18.04 -30.89 -6.99
N GLY A 473 17.42 -30.01 -7.79
CA GLY A 473 18.13 -29.07 -8.67
C GLY A 473 18.48 -29.65 -10.04
N GLN A 474 19.34 -28.96 -10.77
CA GLN A 474 19.70 -29.28 -12.15
C GLN A 474 21.16 -29.00 -12.45
N VAL A 475 21.74 -29.75 -13.41
CA VAL A 475 23.08 -29.48 -13.93
C VAL A 475 22.96 -28.86 -15.31
N VAL A 476 23.64 -27.73 -15.50
CA VAL A 476 23.72 -26.99 -16.75
C VAL A 476 25.11 -27.15 -17.35
N ILE A 477 25.19 -27.55 -18.62
CA ILE A 477 26.45 -27.65 -19.39
C ILE A 477 26.22 -27.03 -20.77
N GLY A 478 26.76 -25.84 -21.01
CA GLY A 478 26.46 -25.06 -22.21
C GLY A 478 24.96 -24.74 -22.28
N ASP A 479 24.31 -25.04 -23.41
CA ASP A 479 22.87 -24.80 -23.61
C ASP A 479 21.99 -25.98 -23.17
N GLN A 480 22.56 -26.98 -22.49
CA GLN A 480 21.83 -28.15 -22.02
C GLN A 480 21.65 -28.08 -20.50
N SER A 481 20.44 -28.34 -20.03
CA SER A 481 20.13 -28.52 -18.61
C SER A 481 19.48 -29.89 -18.39
N THR A 482 19.78 -30.55 -17.27
CA THR A 482 19.14 -31.82 -16.90
C THR A 482 19.00 -31.90 -15.38
N PRO A 483 17.83 -32.27 -14.84
CA PRO A 483 17.64 -32.45 -13.40
C PRO A 483 18.51 -33.60 -12.88
N VAL A 484 19.02 -33.45 -11.65
CA VAL A 484 19.71 -34.56 -10.98
C VAL A 484 18.70 -35.60 -10.52
N ASN A 485 19.08 -36.87 -10.57
CA ASN A 485 18.25 -37.96 -10.07
C ASN A 485 18.50 -38.23 -8.57
N ALA A 486 17.77 -39.20 -8.00
CA ALA A 486 17.88 -39.60 -6.59
C ALA A 486 19.30 -40.07 -6.16
N SER A 487 20.20 -40.36 -7.11
CA SER A 487 21.59 -40.72 -6.85
C SER A 487 22.56 -39.55 -7.05
N GLY A 488 22.07 -38.32 -7.21
CA GLY A 488 22.90 -37.15 -7.48
C GLY A 488 23.50 -37.10 -8.87
N MET A 489 22.89 -37.82 -9.82
CA MET A 489 23.45 -37.98 -11.16
C MET A 489 22.62 -37.27 -12.21
N ALA A 490 23.31 -36.56 -13.11
CA ALA A 490 22.76 -36.08 -14.37
C ALA A 490 23.66 -36.54 -15.54
N VAL A 491 23.07 -36.87 -16.69
CA VAL A 491 23.79 -37.27 -17.90
C VAL A 491 23.35 -36.38 -19.05
N LEU A 492 24.29 -35.68 -19.65
CA LEU A 492 24.04 -34.69 -20.69
C LEU A 492 24.86 -35.02 -21.94
N GLU A 493 24.26 -34.81 -23.11
CA GLU A 493 24.98 -34.85 -24.40
C GLU A 493 25.39 -33.44 -24.81
N VAL A 494 26.68 -33.21 -25.02
CA VAL A 494 27.25 -31.90 -25.35
C VAL A 494 28.04 -31.94 -26.66
N SER A 495 28.19 -30.79 -27.32
CA SER A 495 28.98 -30.71 -28.55
C SER A 495 30.47 -30.97 -28.27
N SER A 496 31.05 -31.93 -28.99
CA SER A 496 32.48 -32.27 -28.85
C SER A 496 33.41 -31.28 -29.58
N SER A 497 32.86 -30.20 -30.16
CA SER A 497 33.66 -29.09 -30.69
C SER A 497 34.42 -28.33 -29.60
N LEU A 498 34.01 -28.49 -28.34
CA LEU A 498 34.64 -27.90 -27.19
C LEU A 498 35.83 -28.77 -26.74
N SER A 499 36.97 -28.16 -26.38
CA SER A 499 38.09 -28.87 -25.75
C SER A 499 37.94 -28.96 -24.22
N LEU A 500 37.09 -28.11 -23.66
CA LEU A 500 36.80 -27.97 -22.25
C LEU A 500 35.28 -27.91 -22.06
N VAL A 501 34.77 -28.73 -21.17
CA VAL A 501 33.37 -28.75 -20.76
C VAL A 501 33.30 -28.13 -19.37
N ARG A 502 32.56 -27.03 -19.21
CA ARG A 502 32.23 -26.42 -17.91
C ARG A 502 30.79 -26.75 -17.59
N GLY A 503 30.55 -27.29 -16.40
CA GLY A 503 29.23 -27.54 -15.88
C GLY A 503 29.01 -26.76 -14.59
N GLN A 504 27.74 -26.43 -14.35
CA GLN A 504 27.28 -25.76 -13.15
C GLN A 504 26.09 -26.55 -12.59
N TYR A 505 26.13 -26.84 -11.30
CA TYR A 505 24.97 -27.29 -10.55
C TYR A 505 24.19 -26.05 -10.10
N VAL A 506 22.93 -25.99 -10.49
CA VAL A 506 21.97 -24.94 -10.14
C VAL A 506 20.97 -25.57 -9.15
N PRO A 507 21.05 -25.20 -7.86
CA PRO A 507 20.14 -25.71 -6.84
C PRO A 507 18.72 -25.15 -7.03
N GLN A 508 17.78 -25.65 -6.24
CA GLN A 508 16.52 -24.92 -6.03
C GLN A 508 16.79 -23.71 -5.14
N GLU A 509 16.03 -22.65 -5.33
CA GLU A 509 16.16 -21.45 -4.50
C GLU A 509 15.92 -21.77 -3.03
N TRP A 510 16.77 -21.22 -2.16
CA TRP A 510 16.86 -21.67 -0.76
C TRP A 510 15.65 -21.27 0.08
N TRP A 511 14.88 -20.27 -0.37
CA TRP A 511 13.65 -19.80 0.25
C TRP A 511 12.41 -20.63 -0.14
N HIS A 512 12.53 -21.60 -1.05
CA HIS A 512 11.43 -22.48 -1.48
C HIS A 512 11.68 -23.97 -1.17
N THR A 513 12.61 -24.28 -0.25
CA THR A 513 12.98 -25.67 0.08
C THR A 513 13.42 -25.83 1.53
N ASP A 514 13.02 -26.95 2.14
CA ASP A 514 13.45 -27.35 3.49
C ASP A 514 14.91 -27.87 3.51
N ARG A 515 15.48 -28.14 2.33
CA ARG A 515 16.87 -28.61 2.17
C ARG A 515 17.58 -27.83 1.08
N PRO A 516 18.06 -26.62 1.40
CA PRO A 516 18.77 -25.80 0.45
C PRO A 516 20.21 -26.28 0.27
N TYR A 517 20.72 -26.03 -0.93
CA TYR A 517 22.06 -26.40 -1.37
C TYR A 517 22.68 -25.21 -2.10
N ALA A 518 24.00 -25.03 -1.94
CA ALA A 518 24.74 -24.03 -2.70
C ALA A 518 25.01 -24.52 -4.14
N SER A 519 25.20 -23.58 -5.07
CA SER A 519 25.65 -23.90 -6.42
C SER A 519 27.09 -24.42 -6.42
N ALA A 520 27.42 -25.28 -7.39
CA ALA A 520 28.79 -25.78 -7.57
C ALA A 520 29.18 -25.79 -9.04
N GLU A 521 30.47 -25.66 -9.33
CA GLU A 521 31.01 -25.72 -10.69
C GLU A 521 32.14 -26.74 -10.81
N ASP A 522 32.25 -27.34 -11.99
CA ASP A 522 33.42 -28.14 -12.35
C ASP A 522 33.73 -28.03 -13.85
N ARG A 523 34.96 -28.40 -14.21
CA ARG A 523 35.48 -28.35 -15.58
C ARG A 523 36.22 -29.62 -15.91
N THR A 524 35.79 -30.29 -16.98
CA THR A 524 36.46 -31.48 -17.51
C THR A 524 36.95 -31.28 -18.94
N LYS A 525 38.05 -31.95 -19.30
CA LYS A 525 38.62 -31.87 -20.65
C LYS A 525 38.10 -33.02 -21.49
N LEU A 526 37.70 -32.71 -22.72
CA LEU A 526 37.37 -33.76 -23.67
C LEU A 526 38.65 -34.44 -24.16
N PRO A 527 38.65 -35.78 -24.31
CA PRO A 527 39.79 -36.49 -24.88
C PRO A 527 40.16 -35.89 -26.23
N PRO A 528 41.46 -35.66 -26.51
CA PRO A 528 41.86 -35.10 -27.80
C PRO A 528 41.47 -36.07 -28.91
N ASN A 529 40.68 -35.58 -29.87
CA ASN A 529 40.29 -36.33 -31.06
C ASN A 529 41.45 -36.33 -32.06
N PHE A 530 42.49 -37.11 -31.76
CA PHE A 530 43.56 -37.37 -32.73
C PHE A 530 43.05 -38.35 -33.78
N PRO A 531 43.30 -38.11 -35.08
CA PRO A 531 43.04 -39.12 -36.10
C PRO A 531 43.76 -40.41 -35.72
N GLU A 532 43.10 -41.56 -35.91
CA GLU A 532 43.70 -42.86 -35.63
C GLU A 532 45.11 -42.93 -36.21
N PHE A 533 46.07 -43.53 -35.48
CA PHE A 533 47.45 -43.69 -35.94
C PHE A 533 47.50 -44.30 -37.36
N ARG A 534 46.52 -45.15 -37.68
CA ARG A 534 46.36 -45.76 -39.01
C ARG A 534 46.10 -44.72 -40.11
N THR A 535 45.29 -43.71 -39.84
CA THR A 535 44.98 -42.59 -40.75
C THR A 535 46.19 -41.67 -40.93
N LEU A 536 46.96 -41.43 -39.86
CA LEU A 536 48.22 -40.68 -39.94
C LEU A 536 49.28 -41.43 -40.74
N VAL A 537 49.41 -42.75 -40.52
CA VAL A 537 50.30 -43.61 -41.30
C VAL A 537 49.84 -43.63 -42.76
N GLN A 538 48.54 -43.79 -43.03
CA GLN A 538 48.01 -43.82 -44.39
C GLN A 538 48.20 -42.48 -45.10
N LEU A 539 48.01 -41.35 -44.42
CA LEU A 539 48.32 -40.03 -44.96
C LEU A 539 49.82 -39.90 -45.27
N ALA A 540 50.70 -40.29 -44.35
CA ALA A 540 52.15 -40.28 -44.58
C ALA A 540 52.55 -41.18 -45.75
N LEU A 541 51.95 -42.37 -45.87
CA LEU A 541 52.23 -43.35 -46.92
C LEU A 541 51.70 -42.89 -48.28
N VAL A 542 50.49 -42.32 -48.33
CA VAL A 542 49.92 -41.70 -49.54
C VAL A 542 50.77 -40.51 -49.98
N THR A 543 51.18 -39.65 -49.05
CA THR A 543 52.04 -38.49 -49.34
C THR A 543 53.38 -38.96 -49.89
N LEU A 544 54.02 -39.94 -49.23
CA LEU A 544 55.28 -40.52 -49.69
C LEU A 544 55.13 -41.18 -51.08
N LEU A 545 54.06 -41.93 -51.31
CA LEU A 545 53.74 -42.52 -52.62
C LEU A 545 53.47 -41.46 -53.71
N TRP A 546 52.93 -40.31 -53.36
CA TRP A 546 52.73 -39.18 -54.29
C TRP A 546 54.07 -38.56 -54.72
N PHE A 547 55.05 -38.52 -53.82
CA PHE A 547 56.39 -37.98 -54.12
C PHE A 547 57.35 -39.00 -54.75
N VAL A 548 57.07 -40.30 -54.67
CA VAL A 548 57.90 -41.35 -55.30
C VAL A 548 58.01 -41.18 -56.83
N PRO A 549 56.94 -40.95 -57.60
CA PRO A 549 57.04 -40.67 -59.05
C PRO A 549 57.85 -39.41 -59.35
N LEU A 550 57.74 -38.38 -58.52
CA LEU A 550 58.45 -37.12 -58.69
C LEU A 550 59.95 -37.29 -58.42
N ALA A 551 60.30 -38.01 -57.35
CA ALA A 551 61.68 -38.41 -57.05
C ALA A 551 62.25 -39.33 -58.13
N ALA A 552 61.48 -40.30 -58.64
CA ALA A 552 61.89 -41.18 -59.73
C ALA A 552 62.04 -40.43 -61.06
N ALA A 553 61.18 -39.43 -61.35
CA ALA A 553 61.32 -38.57 -62.50
C ALA A 553 62.58 -37.70 -62.38
N VAL A 554 62.82 -37.06 -61.23
CA VAL A 554 64.04 -36.28 -60.97
C VAL A 554 65.30 -37.14 -61.08
N PHE A 555 65.30 -38.34 -60.49
CA PHE A 555 66.42 -39.28 -60.55
C PHE A 555 66.62 -39.85 -61.97
N GLY A 556 65.54 -40.17 -62.67
CA GLY A 556 65.59 -40.62 -64.07
C GLY A 556 66.09 -39.52 -65.02
N PHE A 557 65.68 -38.27 -64.80
CA PHE A 557 66.16 -37.11 -65.54
C PHE A 557 67.65 -36.83 -65.25
N ASP A 558 68.08 -36.98 -63.99
CA ASP A 558 69.49 -36.85 -63.61
C ASP A 558 70.37 -37.98 -64.21
N TYR A 559 69.88 -39.22 -64.21
CA TYR A 559 70.56 -40.36 -64.85
C TYR A 559 70.71 -40.17 -66.37
N LEU A 560 69.65 -39.73 -67.06
CA LEU A 560 69.68 -39.46 -68.50
C LEU A 560 70.59 -38.28 -68.88
N THR A 561 70.77 -37.33 -67.96
CA THR A 561 71.66 -36.17 -68.13
C THR A 561 73.07 -36.39 -67.57
N ARG A 562 73.41 -37.61 -67.14
CA ARG A 562 74.71 -37.95 -66.53
C ARG A 562 75.07 -37.03 -65.34
N GLY A 563 74.11 -36.72 -64.47
CA GLY A 563 74.37 -35.95 -63.25
C GLY A 563 74.45 -34.43 -63.43
N THR A 564 74.19 -33.89 -64.64
CA THR A 564 74.25 -32.44 -64.86
C THR A 564 73.04 -31.67 -64.31
N PHE A 565 71.92 -32.34 -64.02
CA PHE A 565 70.70 -31.69 -63.57
C PHE A 565 70.67 -31.46 -62.04
N LEU A 566 71.12 -32.43 -61.24
CA LEU A 566 71.25 -32.29 -59.78
C LEU A 566 72.65 -31.81 -59.33
N GLY A 567 73.58 -31.62 -60.27
CA GLY A 567 74.93 -31.12 -59.98
C GLY A 567 75.87 -32.16 -59.36
N LEU A 568 75.53 -33.44 -59.43
CA LEU A 568 76.31 -34.55 -58.88
C LEU A 568 77.31 -35.08 -59.93
N THR A 569 78.21 -34.22 -60.43
CA THR A 569 79.36 -34.67 -61.20
C THR A 569 80.63 -34.62 -60.36
N ASP A 570 81.20 -35.79 -60.07
CA ASP A 570 82.58 -35.91 -59.60
C ASP A 570 83.52 -35.34 -60.67
N ARG A 571 84.14 -34.19 -60.36
CA ARG A 571 85.33 -33.71 -61.07
C ARG A 571 86.55 -34.38 -60.44
N GLN A 572 87.12 -35.37 -61.13
CA GLN A 572 88.57 -35.60 -61.06
C GLN A 572 89.29 -34.60 -61.96
#